data_AF-A0A1F7TLY5-F1
#
_entry.id   AF-A0A1F7TLY5-F1
#
_cell.length_a   1.000
_cell.length_b   1.000
_cell.length_c   1.000
_cell.angle_alpha   90.00
_cell.angle_beta   90.00
_cell.angle_gamma   90.00
#
_symmetry.space_group_name_H-M   'P 1'
#
loop_
_entity.id
_entity.type
_entity.pdbx_description
1 polymer ?
#
loop_
_entity_poly.entity_id
_entity_poly.type
_entity_poly.pdbx_seq_one_letter_code
_entity_poly.pdbx_strand_id
1 'polypeptide(L)' 'MSANEKATWFMSLIASVQTLAEELGLDDLSTQKLREFVLTTAKNEYMAGNRSGISWARKNPTRGPVAAAS' A
#
# COMPACT_ATOMS: atom_id res chain seq x y z
N MET A 1 0.63 -6.85 15.69
CA MET A 1 0.60 -7.23 14.26
C MET A 1 1.90 -7.94 13.94
N SER A 2 1.81 -9.27 13.80
CA SER A 2 2.95 -10.15 13.56
C SER A 2 3.63 -9.81 12.24
N ALA A 3 4.96 -9.86 12.19
CA ALA A 3 5.76 -9.57 11.00
C ALA A 3 5.43 -10.46 9.77
N ASN A 4 4.61 -11.50 9.94
CA ASN A 4 4.30 -12.51 8.94
C ASN A 4 3.17 -12.11 7.95
N GLU A 5 2.31 -11.15 8.29
CA GLU A 5 1.22 -10.71 7.40
C GLU A 5 1.67 -9.68 6.35
N LYS A 6 2.87 -9.11 6.51
CA LYS A 6 3.40 -8.06 5.64
C LYS A 6 3.78 -8.55 4.23
N ALA A 7 3.90 -9.86 4.03
CA ALA A 7 4.37 -10.42 2.77
C ALA A 7 3.24 -10.85 1.81
N THR A 8 2.01 -11.11 2.27
CA THR A 8 1.01 -11.78 1.41
C THR A 8 0.51 -10.89 0.28
N TRP A 9 0.10 -9.65 0.58
CA TRP A 9 -0.39 -8.72 -0.46
C TRP A 9 0.74 -8.29 -1.41
N PHE A 10 1.94 -8.09 -0.87
CA PHE A 10 3.11 -7.65 -1.64
C PHE A 10 3.57 -8.72 -2.62
N MET A 11 3.65 -9.98 -2.15
CA MET A 11 4.01 -11.11 -3.00
C MET A 11 2.90 -11.42 -4.02
N SER A 12 1.63 -11.26 -3.64
CA SER A 12 0.50 -11.37 -4.58
C SER A 12 0.60 -10.33 -5.70
N LEU A 13 0.91 -9.07 -5.38
CA LEU A 13 1.06 -8.01 -6.37
C LEU A 13 2.22 -8.28 -7.33
N ILE A 14 3.36 -8.76 -6.81
CA ILE A 14 4.50 -9.15 -7.65
C ILE A 14 4.12 -10.28 -8.61
N ALA A 15 3.42 -11.29 -8.12
CA ALA A 15 2.98 -12.41 -8.95
C ALA A 15 2.04 -11.93 -10.08
N SER A 16 1.05 -11.08 -9.77
CA SER A 16 0.15 -10.53 -10.77
C SER A 16 0.87 -9.69 -11.83
N VAL A 17 1.85 -8.87 -11.44
CA VAL A 17 2.65 -8.08 -12.38
C VAL A 17 3.51 -8.98 -13.26
N GLN A 18 4.06 -10.07 -12.71
CA GLN A 18 4.84 -11.05 -13.46
C GLN A 18 3.98 -11.76 -14.51
N THR A 19 2.80 -12.26 -14.13
CA THR A 19 1.86 -12.88 -15.07
C THR A 19 1.46 -11.91 -16.19
N LEU A 20 1.16 -10.66 -15.86
CA LEU A 20 0.81 -9.66 -16.87
C LEU A 20 1.98 -9.37 -17.82
N ALA A 21 3.21 -9.32 -17.32
CA ALA A 21 4.39 -9.11 -18.14
C ALA A 21 4.61 -10.26 -19.13
N GLU A 22 4.40 -11.50 -18.69
CA GLU A 22 4.48 -12.70 -19.52
C GLU A 22 3.37 -12.71 -20.59
N GLU A 23 2.13 -12.40 -20.23
CA GLU A 23 1.00 -12.30 -21.17
C GLU A 23 1.23 -11.25 -22.27
N LEU A 24 1.93 -10.17 -21.94
CA LEU A 24 2.27 -9.10 -22.88
C LEU A 24 3.58 -9.35 -23.64
N GLY A 25 4.28 -10.45 -23.37
CA GLY A 25 5.54 -10.79 -24.01
C GLY A 25 6.67 -9.81 -23.73
N LEU A 26 6.69 -9.20 -22.53
CA LEU A 26 7.75 -8.28 -22.14
C LEU A 26 9.08 -9.03 -21.93
N ASP A 27 10.18 -8.41 -22.36
CA ASP A 27 11.52 -8.88 -22.03
C ASP A 27 11.84 -8.67 -20.54
N ASP A 28 12.90 -9.32 -20.06
CA ASP A 28 13.29 -9.28 -18.64
C ASP A 28 13.53 -7.86 -18.12
N LEU A 29 14.15 -6.98 -18.92
CA LEU A 29 14.43 -5.60 -18.52
C LEU A 29 13.14 -4.80 -18.41
N SER A 30 12.23 -4.94 -19.38
CA SER A 30 10.93 -4.28 -19.36
C SER A 30 10.05 -4.79 -18.20
N THR A 31 10.09 -6.09 -17.92
CA THR A 31 9.41 -6.71 -16.78
C THR A 31 9.92 -6.17 -15.45
N GLN A 32 11.25 -6.03 -15.31
CA GLN A 32 11.85 -5.45 -14.12
C GLN A 32 11.42 -3.99 -13.92
N LYS A 33 11.44 -3.18 -14.98
CA LYS A 33 11.00 -1.77 -14.94
C LYS A 33 9.52 -1.66 -14.56
N LEU A 34 8.66 -2.50 -15.12
CA LEU A 34 7.24 -2.54 -14.78
C LEU A 34 7.03 -2.87 -13.30
N ARG A 35 7.73 -3.89 -12.79
CA ARG A 35 7.67 -4.27 -11.38
C ARG A 35 8.12 -3.14 -10.47
N GLU A 36 9.25 -2.51 -10.76
CA GLU A 36 9.78 -1.39 -9.97
C GLU A 36 8.82 -0.19 -9.95
N PHE A 37 8.25 0.15 -11.11
CA PHE A 37 7.27 1.21 -11.22
C PHE A 37 6.02 0.95 -10.36
N VAL A 38 5.42 -0.24 -10.48
CA VAL A 38 4.21 -0.60 -9.74
C VAL A 38 4.47 -0.61 -8.23
N LEU A 39 5.56 -1.23 -7.79
CA LEU A 39 5.89 -1.32 -6.37
C LEU A 39 6.21 0.05 -5.75
N THR A 40 6.92 0.90 -6.49
CA THR A 40 7.23 2.27 -6.04
C THR A 40 5.95 3.09 -5.91
N THR A 41 5.07 3.01 -6.90
CA THR A 41 3.78 3.71 -6.89
C THR A 41 2.92 3.25 -5.72
N ALA A 42 2.75 1.93 -5.54
CA ALA A 42 1.97 1.37 -4.44
C ALA A 42 2.49 1.81 -3.07
N LYS A 43 3.81 1.84 -2.89
CA LYS A 43 4.43 2.33 -1.65
C LYS A 43 4.18 3.82 -1.43
N ASN A 44 4.30 4.64 -2.47
CA ASN A 44 4.08 6.08 -2.38
C ASN A 44 2.62 6.40 -2.02
N GLU A 45 1.67 5.75 -2.68
CA GLU A 45 0.24 5.91 -2.39
C GLU A 45 -0.12 5.43 -0.99
N TYR A 46 0.43 4.31 -0.53
CA TYR A 46 0.24 3.85 0.84
C TYR A 46 0.74 4.89 1.87
N MET A 47 1.93 5.47 1.65
CA MET A 47 2.47 6.51 2.51
C MET A 47 1.63 7.80 2.46
N ALA A 48 1.18 8.21 1.27
CA ALA A 48 0.34 9.38 1.07
C ALA A 48 -1.03 9.23 1.74
N GLY A 49 -1.66 8.06 1.58
CA GLY A 49 -2.92 7.70 2.23
C GLY A 49 -2.79 7.71 3.75
N ASN A 50 -1.75 7.10 4.31
CA ASN A 50 -1.49 7.14 5.75
C ASN A 50 -1.27 8.57 6.27
N ARG A 51 -0.48 9.39 5.56
CA ARG A 51 -0.26 10.78 5.92
C ARG A 51 -1.58 11.57 5.91
N SER A 52 -2.40 11.36 4.88
CA SER A 52 -3.70 12.00 4.73
C SER A 52 -4.67 11.58 5.84
N GLY A 53 -4.71 10.28 6.18
CA GLY A 53 -5.52 9.75 7.28
C GLY A 53 -5.10 10.32 8.64
N ILE A 54 -3.80 10.39 8.93
CA ILE A 54 -3.27 11.02 10.15
C ILE A 54 -3.64 12.52 10.20
N SER A 55 -3.48 13.23 9.07
CA SER A 55 -3.86 14.65 8.99
C SER A 55 -5.36 14.85 9.26
N TRP A 56 -6.19 14.00 8.66
CA TRP A 56 -7.63 14.02 8.86
C TRP A 56 -8.00 13.73 10.33
N ALA A 57 -7.43 12.69 10.94
CA ALA A 57 -7.70 12.32 12.33
C ALA A 57 -7.29 13.42 13.32
N ARG A 58 -6.18 14.14 13.04
CA ARG A 58 -5.77 15.30 13.84
C ARG A 58 -6.75 16.48 13.74
N LYS A 59 -7.33 16.69 12.56
CA LYS A 59 -8.34 17.74 12.32
C LYS A 59 -9.73 17.34 12.81
N ASN A 60 -9.99 16.05 12.95
CA ASN A 60 -11.26 15.47 13.36
C ASN A 60 -11.03 14.51 14.53
N PRO A 61 -10.59 15.02 15.69
CA PRO A 61 -10.41 14.18 16.86
C PRO A 61 -11.74 13.48 17.14
N THR A 62 -11.72 12.16 17.26
CA THR A 62 -12.88 11.42 17.75
C THR A 62 -13.23 12.02 19.10
N ARG A 63 -14.43 12.59 19.24
CA ARG A 63 -14.93 12.99 20.55
C ARG A 63 -14.88 11.72 21.40
N GLY A 64 -13.96 11.69 22.37
CA GLY A 64 -13.87 10.58 23.30
C GLY A 64 -15.22 10.36 23.98
N PRO A 65 -15.49 9.16 24.52
CA PRO A 65 -16.67 8.94 25.33
C PRO A 65 -16.69 10.01 26.43
N VAL A 66 -17.73 10.84 26.35
CA VAL A 66 -18.11 11.94 27.24
C VAL A 66 -17.32 12.02 28.56
N ALA A 67 -16.59 13.13 28.72
CA ALA A 67 -16.43 13.73 30.04
C ALA A 67 -17.83 14.19 30.50
N ALA A 68 -18.62 13.27 31.06
CA ALA A 68 -19.89 13.56 31.71
C ALA A 68 -20.18 12.52 32.78
N ALA A 69 -19.50 12.67 33.92
CA ALA A 69 -20.00 12.30 35.23
C ALA A 69 -19.22 13.15 36.24
N SER A 70 -19.61 14.43 36.32
CA SER A 70 -19.41 15.28 37.50
C SER A 70 -20.48 14.95 38.53
#